data_AF-A0AAV8XAU9-F1
#
_entry.id   AF-A0AAV8XAU9-F1
#
_cell.length_a   1.000
_cell.length_b   1.000
_cell.length_c   1.000
_cell.angle_alpha   90.00
_cell.angle_beta   90.00
_cell.angle_gamma   90.00
#
_symmetry.space_group_name_H-M   'P 1'
#
loop_
_entity.id
_entity.type
_entity.pdbx_description
1 polymer ?
#
loop_
_entity_poly.entity_id
_entity_poly.type
_entity_poly.pdbx_seq_one_letter_code
_entity_poly.pdbx_strand_id
1 'polypeptide(L)'
;MEEDGCERRNGKEILLQHMRTHKDDSEVTTYDCHFCSYKAKHKSNFNRHMLIHKDASELTTYRCALCPYNSKRKADLVRHRRFTMRRMCPRKRNEA
;
A
#
# COMPACT_ATOMS: atom_id res chain seq x y z
N MET A 1 -34.79 -2.96 -3.13
CA MET A 1 -34.03 -4.14 -3.57
C MET A 1 -32.99 -4.40 -2.50
N GLU A 2 -33.27 -5.45 -1.72
CA GLU A 2 -32.50 -6.00 -0.63
C GLU A 2 -31.32 -6.79 -1.20
N GLU A 3 -30.12 -6.72 -0.62
CA GLU A 3 -29.08 -7.75 -0.83
C GLU A 3 -28.11 -7.77 0.37
N ASP A 4 -28.12 -8.89 1.08
CA ASP A 4 -27.01 -9.65 1.67
C ASP A 4 -25.91 -8.98 2.54
N GLY A 5 -26.05 -9.25 3.85
CA GLY A 5 -25.03 -9.86 4.72
C GLY A 5 -23.54 -9.60 4.49
N CYS A 6 -22.94 -8.81 5.39
CA CYS A 6 -21.69 -9.23 6.07
C CYS A 6 -21.43 -8.32 7.28
N GLU A 7 -21.48 -8.87 8.49
CA GLU A 7 -21.01 -8.20 9.71
C GLU A 7 -19.49 -8.04 9.68
N ARG A 8 -19.00 -7.01 8.99
CA ARG A 8 -17.61 -6.58 9.06
C ARG A 8 -17.53 -5.38 9.99
N ARG A 9 -17.02 -5.66 11.20
CA ARG A 9 -16.61 -4.67 12.21
C ARG A 9 -15.92 -3.48 11.51
N ASN A 10 -16.36 -2.26 11.84
CA ASN A 10 -15.80 -0.96 11.45
C ASN A 10 -16.31 -0.25 10.16
N GLY A 11 -17.47 -0.61 9.60
CA GLY A 11 -18.01 0.06 8.40
C GLY A 11 -18.25 1.58 8.51
N LYS A 12 -18.50 2.11 9.72
CA LYS A 12 -18.87 3.53 9.93
C LYS A 12 -17.72 4.49 9.62
N GLU A 13 -16.51 4.22 10.13
CA GLU A 13 -15.33 5.06 9.90
C GLU A 13 -14.87 5.00 8.44
N ILE A 14 -14.93 3.81 7.84
CA ILE A 14 -14.57 3.59 6.44
C ILE A 14 -15.57 4.29 5.52
N LEU A 15 -16.86 4.26 5.85
CA LEU A 15 -17.90 4.98 5.11
C LEU A 15 -17.74 6.50 5.26
N LEU A 16 -17.47 7.01 6.46
CA LEU A 16 -17.17 8.43 6.66
C LEU A 16 -15.93 8.88 5.87
N GLN A 17 -14.88 8.04 5.83
CA GLN A 17 -13.69 8.27 5.02
C GLN A 17 -14.01 8.27 3.52
N HIS A 18 -14.87 7.37 3.05
CA HIS A 18 -15.35 7.32 1.67
C HIS A 18 -16.21 8.53 1.31
N MET A 19 -17.10 8.97 2.21
CA MET A 19 -17.97 10.13 1.96
C MET A 19 -17.19 11.45 1.86
N ARG A 20 -15.99 11.54 2.47
CA ARG A 20 -15.06 12.68 2.27
C ARG A 20 -14.50 12.77 0.85
N THR A 21 -14.57 11.71 0.05
CA THR A 21 -14.17 11.77 -1.37
C THR A 21 -15.30 12.25 -2.28
N HIS A 22 -16.53 12.31 -1.78
CA HIS A 22 -17.71 12.81 -2.49
C HIS A 22 -18.10 14.25 -2.14
N LYS A 23 -17.52 14.82 -1.06
CA LYS A 23 -17.74 16.22 -0.68
C LYS A 23 -16.84 17.12 -1.54
N ASP A 24 -17.42 18.21 -2.03
CA ASP A 24 -16.79 19.26 -2.83
C ASP A 24 -15.34 19.54 -2.42
N ASP A 25 -14.42 19.52 -3.40
CA ASP A 25 -12.95 19.44 -3.24
C ASP A 25 -12.35 20.62 -2.44
N SER A 26 -13.16 21.62 -2.09
CA SER A 26 -12.76 22.86 -1.44
C SER A 26 -12.56 22.76 0.09
N GLU A 27 -13.10 21.75 0.79
CA GLU A 27 -13.00 21.64 2.26
C GLU A 27 -12.43 20.30 2.77
N VAL A 28 -11.70 19.56 1.93
CA VAL A 28 -11.03 18.34 2.40
C VAL A 28 -9.77 18.75 3.17
N THR A 29 -9.74 18.51 4.49
CA THR A 29 -8.51 18.64 5.28
C THR A 29 -7.46 17.69 4.70
N THR A 30 -6.51 18.24 3.96
CA THR A 30 -5.39 17.49 3.40
C THR A 30 -4.21 17.54 4.36
N TYR A 31 -3.40 16.47 4.34
CA TYR A 31 -2.10 16.42 4.99
C TYR A 31 -1.07 16.91 3.98
N ASP A 32 -0.46 18.07 4.23
CA ASP A 32 0.60 18.63 3.40
C ASP A 32 1.97 18.11 3.86
N CYS A 33 2.83 17.80 2.89
CA CYS A 33 4.22 17.48 3.17
C CYS A 33 5.04 18.75 3.29
N HIS A 34 5.88 18.85 4.33
CA HIS A 34 6.75 20.01 4.51
C HIS A 34 8.04 19.93 3.67
N PHE A 35 8.37 18.76 3.11
CA PHE A 35 9.55 18.54 2.28
C PHE A 35 9.28 18.69 0.77
N CYS A 36 8.01 18.64 0.34
CA CYS A 36 7.63 18.76 -1.07
C CYS A 36 6.16 19.15 -1.22
N SER A 37 5.73 19.52 -2.43
CA SER A 37 4.34 19.94 -2.71
C SER A 37 3.28 18.83 -2.65
N TYR A 38 3.60 17.66 -2.10
CA TYR A 38 2.65 16.54 -2.01
C TYR A 38 1.58 16.79 -0.94
N LYS A 39 0.33 16.51 -1.29
CA LYS A 39 -0.83 16.58 -0.39
C LYS A 39 -1.58 15.26 -0.41
N ALA A 40 -1.96 14.75 0.75
CA ALA A 40 -2.73 13.52 0.88
C ALA A 40 -4.08 13.77 1.56
N LYS A 41 -5.16 13.22 1.00
CA LYS A 41 -6.49 13.29 1.63
C LYS A 41 -6.61 12.41 2.89
N HIS A 42 -5.74 11.41 3.04
CA HIS A 42 -5.80 10.41 4.12
C HIS A 42 -4.45 10.33 4.86
N LYS A 43 -4.49 10.24 6.20
CA LYS A 43 -3.29 10.13 7.05
C LYS A 43 -2.41 8.94 6.71
N SER A 44 -3.01 7.80 6.37
CA SER A 44 -2.29 6.58 5.96
C SER A 44 -1.47 6.80 4.67
N ASN A 45 -2.01 7.56 3.72
CA ASN A 45 -1.32 7.93 2.49
C ASN A 45 -0.19 8.93 2.79
N PHE A 46 -0.42 9.89 3.67
CA PHE A 46 0.60 10.85 4.12
C PHE A 46 1.78 10.15 4.81
N ASN A 47 1.52 9.32 5.81
CA ASN A 47 2.57 8.56 6.51
C ASN A 47 3.37 7.67 5.56
N ARG A 48 2.70 7.04 4.58
CA ARG A 48 3.38 6.26 3.54
C ARG A 48 4.24 7.15 2.65
N HIS A 49 3.77 8.34 2.29
CA HIS A 49 4.54 9.30 1.52
C HIS A 49 5.79 9.75 2.29
N MET A 50 5.70 10.01 3.59
CA MET A 50 6.85 10.43 4.40
C MET A 50 8.01 9.41 4.40
N LEU A 51 7.75 8.14 4.06
CA LEU A 51 8.78 7.13 3.86
C LEU A 51 9.70 7.42 2.65
N ILE A 52 9.35 8.31 1.73
CA ILE A 52 10.23 8.67 0.61
C ILE A 52 11.29 9.69 1.01
N HIS A 53 10.99 10.51 2.02
CA HIS A 53 11.89 11.53 2.56
C HIS A 53 12.84 10.97 3.63
N LYS A 54 12.59 9.74 4.09
CA LYS A 54 13.52 9.00 4.95
C LYS A 54 14.62 8.38 4.09
N ASP A 55 15.84 8.38 4.61
CA ASP A 55 16.99 7.75 3.97
C ASP A 55 16.74 6.27 3.69
N ALA A 56 17.11 5.84 2.49
CA ALA A 56 16.93 4.45 2.05
C ALA A 56 17.67 3.45 2.95
N SER A 57 18.73 3.88 3.63
CA SER A 57 19.50 3.10 4.59
C SER A 57 18.80 2.90 5.93
N GLU A 58 17.92 3.82 6.33
CA GLU A 58 17.13 3.70 7.57
C GLU A 58 15.77 3.02 7.34
N LEU A 59 15.39 2.84 6.07
CA LEU A 59 14.18 2.13 5.69
C LEU A 59 14.41 0.63 5.79
N THR A 60 13.77 0.01 6.78
CA THR A 60 13.60 -1.45 6.80
C THR A 60 12.84 -1.87 5.53
N THR A 61 13.58 -2.45 4.58
CA THR A 61 13.00 -2.98 3.35
C THR A 61 12.48 -4.40 3.60
N TYR A 62 11.39 -4.73 2.91
CA TYR A 62 10.82 -6.06 2.87
C TYR A 62 11.49 -6.84 1.74
N ARG A 63 12.38 -7.75 2.11
CA ARG A 63 13.11 -8.59 1.15
C ARG A 63 12.36 -9.87 0.85
N CYS A 64 12.39 -10.31 -0.40
CA CYS A 64 11.93 -11.65 -0.76
C CYS A 64 12.98 -12.70 -0.36
N ALA A 65 12.52 -13.82 0.20
CA ALA A 65 13.40 -14.93 0.57
C ALA A 65 13.92 -15.73 -0.64
N LEU A 66 13.27 -15.64 -1.80
CA LEU A 66 13.52 -16.50 -2.96
C LEU A 66 14.22 -15.79 -4.12
N CYS A 67 14.37 -14.46 -4.06
CA CYS A 67 14.98 -13.69 -5.13
C CYS A 67 15.57 -12.37 -4.58
N PRO A 68 16.41 -11.64 -5.33
CA PRO A 68 17.02 -10.40 -4.85
C PRO A 68 16.03 -9.21 -4.75
N TYR A 69 14.74 -9.43 -5.04
CA TYR A 69 13.72 -8.38 -4.94
C TYR A 69 13.55 -7.92 -3.49
N ASN A 70 13.54 -6.60 -3.32
CA ASN A 70 13.22 -5.93 -2.07
C ASN A 70 12.28 -4.75 -2.35
N SER A 71 11.44 -4.41 -1.38
CA SER A 71 10.54 -3.25 -1.48
C SER A 71 10.44 -2.51 -0.16
N LYS A 72 10.22 -1.19 -0.23
CA LYS A 72 9.92 -0.33 0.92
C LYS A 72 8.54 -0.62 1.54
N ARG A 73 7.67 -1.41 0.88
CA ARG A 73 6.29 -1.69 1.33
C ARG A 73 5.96 -3.18 1.32
N LYS A 74 5.34 -3.64 2.41
CA LYS A 74 4.86 -5.04 2.55
C LYS A 74 3.88 -5.44 1.44
N ALA A 75 2.96 -4.55 1.07
CA ALA A 75 1.97 -4.82 0.03
C ALA A 75 2.60 -5.10 -1.34
N ASP A 76 3.70 -4.41 -1.66
CA ASP A 76 4.45 -4.65 -2.89
C ASP A 76 5.14 -6.01 -2.86
N LEU A 77 5.74 -6.41 -1.72
CA LEU A 77 6.31 -7.75 -1.57
C LEU A 77 5.24 -8.85 -1.72
N VAL A 78 4.04 -8.66 -1.15
CA VAL A 78 2.92 -9.61 -1.30
C VAL A 78 2.49 -9.70 -2.75
N ARG A 79 2.35 -8.57 -3.45
CA ARG A 79 2.02 -8.53 -4.88
C ARG A 79 3.11 -9.22 -5.70
N HIS A 80 4.38 -8.90 -5.45
CA HIS A 80 5.53 -9.56 -6.07
C HIS A 80 5.47 -11.08 -5.88
N ARG A 81 5.25 -11.57 -4.65
CA ARG A 81 5.08 -13.01 -4.39
C ARG A 81 3.89 -13.59 -5.15
N ARG A 82 2.77 -12.88 -5.22
CA ARG A 82 1.54 -13.37 -5.85
C ARG A 82 1.66 -13.52 -7.37
N PHE A 83 2.33 -12.58 -8.05
CA PHE A 83 2.38 -12.53 -9.51
C PHE A 83 3.73 -12.98 -10.09
N THR A 84 4.84 -12.64 -9.44
CA THR A 84 6.19 -12.95 -9.94
C THR A 84 6.63 -14.35 -9.55
N MET A 85 6.36 -14.81 -8.31
CA MET A 85 6.73 -16.18 -7.90
C MET A 85 5.88 -17.25 -8.58
N ARG A 86 4.65 -16.93 -9.03
CA ARG A 86 3.86 -17.83 -9.89
C ARG A 86 4.50 -18.05 -11.27
N ARG A 87 5.37 -17.13 -11.71
CA ARG A 87 6.10 -17.23 -12.99
C ARG A 87 7.51 -17.79 -12.84
N MET A 88 8.08 -17.82 -11.63
CA MET A 88 9.36 -18.47 -11.34
C MET A 88 9.17 -19.91 -10.88
N CYS A 89 8.47 -20.74 -11.66
CA CYS A 89 8.65 -22.19 -11.55
C CYS A 89 9.97 -22.50 -12.29
N PRO A 90 11.11 -22.69 -11.59
CA PRO A 90 12.31 -23.11 -12.29
C PRO A 90 12.05 -24.56 -12.65
N ARG A 91 11.96 -24.88 -13.94
CA ARG A 91 12.22 -26.27 -14.36
C ARG A 91 13.61 -26.57 -13.81
N LYS A 92 13.71 -27.38 -12.75
CA LYS A 92 14.97 -27.95 -12.32
C LYS A 92 15.52 -28.66 -13.55
N ARG A 93 16.51 -28.07 -14.22
CA ARG A 93 17.31 -28.83 -15.16
C ARG A 93 18.38 -29.45 -14.29
N ASN A 94 18.23 -30.75 -14.05
CA ASN A 94 19.26 -31.58 -13.46
C ASN A 94 20.58 -31.29 -14.20
N GLU A 95 21.61 -30.96 -13.45
CA GLU A 95 23.00 -31.14 -13.87
C GLU A 95 23.35 -32.60 -13.56
N ALA A 96 23.56 -33.40 -14.61
CA ALA A 96 24.22 -34.69 -14.62
C ALA A 96 24.82 -34.91 -16.00
#